data_AF-A0A7V2KVT7-F1
#
_entry.id   AF-A0A7V2KVT7-F1
#
_cell.length_a   1.000
_cell.length_b   1.000
_cell.length_c   1.000
_cell.angle_alpha   90.00
_cell.angle_beta   90.00
_cell.angle_gamma   90.00
#
_symmetry.space_group_name_H-M   'P 1'
#
loop_
_entity.id
_entity.type
_entity.pdbx_description
1 polymer ?
#
loop_
_entity_poly.entity_id
_entity_poly.type
_entity_poly.pdbx_seq_one_letter_code
_entity_poly.pdbx_strand_id
1 'polypeptide(L)' 'MKGYAPGWQLRCTKCGATWPAAESGIIRIKAASWKKLVLRRCRYCGRLWFLVLEKVKEADSGAGSQG' A
#
# COMPACT_ATOMS: atom_id res chain seq x y z
N MET A 1 14.54 -11.90 3.33
CA MET A 1 13.18 -11.99 3.89
C MET A 1 12.29 -10.94 3.21
N LYS A 2 11.38 -11.36 2.32
CA LYS A 2 10.36 -10.47 1.74
C LYS A 2 9.15 -10.48 2.69
N GLY A 3 8.89 -9.39 3.38
CA GLY A 3 7.65 -9.22 4.14
C GLY A 3 6.46 -9.29 3.18
N TYR A 4 5.63 -10.32 3.31
CA TYR A 4 4.59 -10.64 2.35
C TYR A 4 3.30 -9.90 2.73
N ALA A 5 3.08 -8.74 2.11
CA ALA A 5 1.83 -7.98 2.17
C ALA A 5 1.28 -7.77 0.74
N PRO A 6 0.95 -8.85 -0.01
CA PRO A 6 0.37 -8.74 -1.34
C PRO A 6 -0.99 -8.03 -1.26
N GLY A 7 -1.27 -7.17 -2.23
CA GLY A 7 -2.53 -6.43 -2.30
C GLY A 7 -2.65 -5.28 -1.31
N TRP A 8 -1.57 -4.80 -0.68
CA TRP A 8 -1.59 -3.58 0.13
C TRP A 8 -0.62 -2.54 -0.41
N GLN A 9 -1.08 -1.30 -0.48
CA GLN A 9 -0.28 -0.14 -0.88
C GLN A 9 -0.30 0.94 0.20
N LEU A 10 0.75 1.74 0.22
CA LEU A 10 0.81 3.01 0.92
C LEU A 10 0.55 4.13 -0.06
N ARG A 11 -0.25 5.11 0.34
CA ARG A 11 -0.51 6.34 -0.40
C ARG A 11 -0.09 7.56 0.42
N CYS A 12 0.74 8.43 -0.12
CA CYS A 12 1.09 9.68 0.54
C CYS A 12 -0.09 10.66 0.48
N THR A 13 -0.58 11.14 1.63
CA THR A 13 -1.67 12.12 1.64
C THR A 13 -1.25 13.50 1.13
N LYS A 14 0.06 13.75 1.02
CA LYS A 14 0.61 15.01 0.54
C LYS A 14 0.80 15.05 -0.97
N CYS A 15 1.62 14.14 -1.51
CA CYS A 15 1.95 14.13 -2.94
C CYS A 15 1.15 13.10 -3.74
N GLY A 16 0.27 12.32 -3.11
CA GLY A 16 -0.59 11.35 -3.78
C GLY A 16 0.11 10.07 -4.24
N ALA A 17 1.44 10.03 -4.25
CA ALA A 17 2.21 8.89 -4.70
C ALA A 17 1.86 7.61 -3.93
N THR A 18 1.73 6.51 -4.66
CA THR A 18 1.41 5.17 -4.12
C THR A 18 2.54 4.18 -4.36
N TRP A 19 2.69 3.21 -3.46
CA TRP A 19 3.64 2.11 -3.63
C TRP A 19 3.29 0.90 -2.77
N PRO A 20 3.77 -0.30 -3.13
CA PRO A 20 3.55 -1.51 -2.35
C PRO A 20 3.99 -1.35 -0.89
N ALA A 21 3.12 -1.73 0.05
CA ALA A 21 3.44 -1.71 1.48
C ALA A 21 4.62 -2.63 1.83
N ALA A 22 4.77 -3.73 1.09
CA ALA A 22 5.87 -4.68 1.21
C ALA A 22 7.25 -4.02 0.96
N GLU A 23 7.36 -3.12 -0.03
CA GLU A 23 8.61 -2.38 -0.30
C GLU A 23 9.00 -1.47 0.86
N SER A 24 8.04 -1.08 1.70
CA SER A 24 8.31 -0.28 2.88
C SER A 24 8.71 -1.12 4.10
N GLY A 25 8.85 -2.44 3.99
CA GLY A 25 9.14 -3.28 5.15
C GLY A 25 7.96 -3.39 6.13
N ILE A 26 6.73 -3.17 5.66
CA ILE A 26 5.54 -3.55 6.42
C ILE A 26 5.37 -5.07 6.26
N ILE A 27 5.82 -5.82 7.28
CA ILE A 27 5.87 -7.29 7.26
C ILE A 27 4.54 -7.91 7.73
N ARG A 28 3.75 -7.19 8.54
CA ARG A 28 2.48 -7.69 9.09
C ARG A 28 1.38 -6.64 8.96
N ILE A 29 0.35 -6.96 8.18
CA ILE A 29 -0.87 -6.17 8.08
C ILE A 29 -2.03 -7.06 8.53
N LYS A 30 -2.76 -6.65 9.57
CA LYS A 30 -3.99 -7.33 9.99
C LYS A 30 -5.19 -6.72 9.25
N ALA A 31 -6.27 -7.47 9.05
CA ALA A 31 -7.49 -6.98 8.41
C ALA A 31 -8.05 -5.70 9.07
N ALA A 32 -7.86 -5.56 10.39
CA ALA A 32 -8.20 -4.34 11.14
C ALA A 32 -7.33 -3.10 10.83
N SER A 33 -6.32 -3.21 9.95
CA SER A 33 -5.47 -2.09 9.52
C SER A 33 -6.01 -1.36 8.27
N TRP A 34 -7.25 -1.63 7.87
CA TRP A 34 -7.87 -0.98 6.73
C TRP A 34 -8.01 0.53 6.98
N LYS A 35 -7.49 1.35 6.05
CA LYS A 35 -7.40 2.82 6.18
C LYS A 35 -6.52 3.33 7.34
N LYS A 36 -5.56 2.52 7.79
CA LYS A 36 -4.62 2.96 8.83
C LYS A 36 -3.72 4.08 8.28
N LEU A 37 -3.64 5.19 9.01
CA LEU A 37 -2.63 6.20 8.76
C LEU A 37 -1.32 5.80 9.44
N VAL A 38 -0.23 5.82 8.68
CA VAL A 38 1.13 5.57 9.18
C VAL A 38 1.99 6.80 8.93
N LEU A 39 2.68 7.27 9.96
CA LEU A 39 3.63 8.37 9.82
C LEU A 39 4.95 7.82 9.29
N ARG A 40 5.33 8.20 8.06
CA ARG A 40 6.58 7.72 7.46
C ARG A 40 7.13 8.70 6.43
N ARG A 41 8.40 8.57 6.10
CA ARG A 41 9.02 9.36 5.03
C ARG A 41 8.52 8.88 3.68
N CYS A 42 7.94 9.80 2.90
CA CYS A 42 7.59 9.51 1.52
C CYS A 42 8.86 9.38 0.67
N ARG A 43 8.97 8.28 -0.10
CA ARG A 43 10.13 8.06 -0.97
C ARG A 43 10.18 9.02 -2.17
N TYR A 44 9.03 9.51 -2.61
CA TYR A 44 8.92 10.42 -3.76
C TYR A 44 9.15 11.87 -3.37
N CYS A 45 8.40 12.37 -2.38
CA CYS A 45 8.49 13.76 -1.97
C CYS A 45 9.46 14.00 -0.80
N GLY A 46 10.14 12.96 -0.29
CA GLY A 46 11.25 13.04 0.68
C GLY A 46 10.89 13.55 2.07
N ARG A 47 9.62 13.92 2.33
CA ARG A 47 9.17 14.46 3.62
C ARG A 47 8.52 13.38 4.49
N LEU A 48 8.71 13.51 5.81
CA LEU A 48 7.99 12.72 6.81
C LEU A 48 6.55 13.21 6.87
N TRP A 49 5.59 12.36 6.50
CA TRP A 49 4.18 12.72 6.45
C TRP A 49 3.27 11.51 6.71
N PHE A 50 1.98 11.76 6.87
CA PHE A 50 1.00 10.69 7.00
C PHE A 50 0.78 9.99 5.66
N LEU A 51 0.79 8.66 5.70
CA LEU A 51 0.55 7.77 4.58
C LEU A 51 -0.66 6.91 4.90
N VAL A 52 -1.56 6.74 3.94
CA VAL A 52 -2.72 5.85 4.06
C VAL A 52 -2.29 4.46 3.64
N LEU A 53 -2.52 3.48 4.51
CA LEU A 53 -2.41 2.07 4.16
C LEU A 53 -3.77 1.59 3.65
N GLU A 54 -3.81 1.21 2.38
CA GLU A 54 -5.03 0.80 1.69
C GLU A 54 -4.80 -0.51 0.94
N LYS A 55 -5.86 -1.32 0.84
CA LYS A 55 -5.82 -2.57 0.07
C LYS A 55 -5.97 -2.19 -1.41
N VAL A 56 -5.03 -2.61 -2.24
CA VAL A 56 -5.17 -2.56 -3.69
C VAL A 56 -6.40 -3.41 -4.02
N LYS A 57 -7.45 -2.79 -4.56
CA LYS A 57 -8.53 -3.56 -5.17
C LYS A 57 -7.90 -4.27 -6.35
N GLU A 58 -7.86 -5.59 -6.27
CA GLU A 58 -7.54 -6.46 -7.40
C GLU A 58 -8.66 -6.29 -8.41
N ALA A 59 -8.54 -5.27 -9.24
CA ALA A 59 -9.31 -5.09 -10.44
C ALA A 59 -8.26 -4.79 -11.51
N ASP A 60 -8.17 -5.71 -12.46
CA ASP A 60 -7.39 -5.60 -13.70
C ASP A 60 -5.93 -6.12 -13.69
N SER A 61 -5.81 -7.45 -13.62
CA SER A 61 -4.78 -8.19 -14.37
C SER A 61 -5.30 -9.58 -14.75
N GLY A 62 -6.32 -9.60 -15.63
CA GLY A 62 -6.47 -10.57 -16.73
C GLY A 62 -7.03 -11.99 -16.48
N ALA A 63 -8.03 -12.35 -17.30
CA ALA A 63 -8.50 -13.69 -17.70
C ALA A 63 -9.60 -14.38 -16.87
N GLY A 64 -10.82 -14.34 -17.43
CA GLY A 64 -11.98 -15.13 -17.03
C GLY A 64 -13.15 -14.84 -17.96
N SER A 65 -13.01 -15.18 -19.25
CA SER A 65 -14.11 -15.25 -20.21
C SER A 65 -15.26 -16.05 -19.60
N GLN A 66 -16.45 -15.46 -19.49
CA GLN A 66 -17.68 -16.23 -19.29
C GLN A 66 -18.24 -16.54 -20.67
N GLY A 67 -18.27 -17.84 -20.99
CA GLY A 67 -18.95 -18.38 -22.17
C GLY A 67 -20.46 -18.49 -21.98
#